data_AF-A0A4Q7UDC4-F1
#
_entry.id   AF-A0A4Q7UDC4-F1
#
_cell.length_a   1.000
_cell.length_b   1.000
_cell.length_c   1.000
_cell.angle_alpha   90.00
_cell.angle_beta   90.00
_cell.angle_gamma   90.00
#
_symmetry.space_group_name_H-M   'P 1'
#
loop_
_entity.id
_entity.type
_entity.pdbx_description
1 polymer ?
#
loop_
_entity_poly.entity_id
_entity_poly.type
_entity_poly.pdbx_seq_one_letter_code
_entity_poly.pdbx_strand_id
1 'polypeptide(L)'
;MLAESQNGAPGDPLQVYRALAEDSVKKLRDHYDWRAKWHRRLFRFTGILVIVVSASLPLLAGFSYPGKNLVIAVSGVVIATATALRTFYQWDQMWALLRRTHFGLIEASNQWRLAFGRAEATADPAEREQRAYAATEALLAKIEGIRSAETEKFFSSLAFPEESALTGQPFRP
;
A
#
# COMPACT_ATOMS: atom_id res chain seq x y z
N MET A 1 30.74 40.82 8.48
CA MET A 1 31.02 39.39 8.18
C MET A 1 29.69 38.78 7.73
N LEU A 2 29.16 39.09 6.55
CA LEU A 2 29.58 38.63 5.21
C LEU A 2 29.74 37.11 5.12
N ALA A 3 28.60 36.44 4.91
CA ALA A 3 28.54 35.24 4.09
C ALA A 3 27.29 35.36 3.22
N GLU A 4 27.48 36.00 2.06
CA GLU A 4 26.64 35.83 0.88
C GLU A 4 26.41 34.33 0.63
N SER A 5 25.20 33.83 0.91
CA SER A 5 24.75 32.57 0.32
C SER A 5 24.28 32.87 -1.10
N GLN A 6 25.28 32.96 -1.98
CA GLN A 6 25.24 32.99 -3.44
C GLN A 6 23.86 32.82 -4.11
N ASN A 7 23.43 33.89 -4.80
CA ASN A 7 22.82 33.77 -6.12
C ASN A 7 23.69 32.84 -6.98
N GLY A 8 23.12 31.75 -7.52
CA GLY A 8 23.91 30.81 -8.33
C GLY A 8 23.09 29.98 -9.29
N ALA A 9 22.66 30.58 -10.41
CA ALA A 9 22.13 29.94 -11.63
C ALA A 9 20.90 29.01 -11.47
N PRO A 10 20.05 28.82 -12.49
CA PRO A 10 19.23 27.62 -12.53
C PRO A 10 20.22 26.45 -12.55
N GLY A 11 20.31 25.70 -11.45
CA GLY A 11 21.05 24.43 -11.45
C GLY A 11 20.62 23.63 -12.67
N ASP A 12 21.57 22.99 -13.34
CA ASP A 12 21.36 22.19 -14.56
C ASP A 12 19.94 21.58 -14.58
N PRO A 13 19.07 21.94 -15.54
CA PRO A 13 17.66 21.54 -15.53
C PRO A 13 17.48 20.04 -15.34
N LEU A 14 18.43 19.25 -15.83
CA LEU A 14 18.48 17.79 -15.65
C LEU A 14 18.63 17.37 -14.18
N GLN A 15 19.43 18.09 -13.39
CA GLN A 15 19.56 17.83 -11.95
C GLN A 15 18.27 18.18 -11.21
N VAL A 16 17.57 19.23 -11.61
CA VAL A 16 16.26 19.59 -11.03
C VAL A 16 15.25 18.48 -11.31
N TYR A 17 15.15 17.99 -12.54
CA TYR A 17 14.25 16.88 -12.88
C TYR A 17 14.60 15.59 -12.16
N ARG A 18 15.89 15.27 -12.04
CA ARG A 18 16.38 14.11 -11.30
C ARG A 18 16.03 14.20 -9.82
N ALA A 19 16.25 15.35 -9.19
CA ALA A 19 15.90 15.58 -7.79
C ALA A 19 14.38 15.46 -7.56
N LEU A 20 13.57 16.02 -8.47
CA LEU A 20 12.11 15.95 -8.39
C LEU A 20 11.59 14.51 -8.50
N ALA A 21 12.15 13.73 -9.44
CA ALA A 21 11.81 12.32 -9.62
C ALA A 21 12.24 11.46 -8.43
N GLU A 22 13.46 11.67 -7.91
CA GLU A 22 13.97 10.93 -6.76
C GLU A 22 13.18 11.21 -5.48
N ASP A 23 12.86 12.48 -5.18
CA ASP A 23 12.07 12.84 -3.99
C ASP A 23 10.66 12.26 -4.05
N SER A 24 10.02 12.36 -5.22
CA SER A 24 8.68 11.82 -5.47
C SER A 24 8.64 10.29 -5.32
N VAL A 25 9.64 9.58 -5.84
CA VAL A 25 9.70 8.12 -5.78
C VAL A 25 10.12 7.63 -4.40
N LYS A 26 11.11 8.25 -3.72
CA LYS A 26 11.58 7.82 -2.40
C LYS A 26 10.51 7.94 -1.33
N LYS A 27 9.88 9.12 -1.20
CA LYS A 27 8.85 9.37 -0.18
C LYS A 27 7.69 8.39 -0.32
N LEU A 28 7.31 8.09 -1.56
CA LEU A 28 6.24 7.17 -1.85
C LEU A 28 6.67 5.72 -1.56
N ARG A 29 7.86 5.30 -2.00
CA ARG A 29 8.34 3.93 -1.77
C ARG A 29 8.46 3.59 -0.29
N ASP A 30 9.01 4.49 0.53
CA ASP A 30 9.22 4.25 1.97
C ASP A 30 7.89 4.20 2.75
N HIS A 31 6.92 5.03 2.37
CA HIS A 31 5.58 5.00 2.96
C HIS A 31 4.85 3.68 2.68
N TYR A 32 4.96 3.17 1.45
CA TYR A 32 4.34 1.89 1.08
C TYR A 32 5.03 0.67 1.69
N ASP A 33 6.36 0.67 1.80
CA ASP A 33 7.11 -0.44 2.39
C ASP A 33 6.84 -0.60 3.88
N TRP A 34 6.70 0.51 4.62
CA TRP A 34 6.34 0.48 6.04
C TRP A 34 4.92 -0.05 6.25
N ARG A 35 3.96 0.44 5.46
CA ARG A 35 2.55 0.01 5.54
C ARG A 35 2.40 -1.46 5.15
N ALA A 36 3.07 -1.93 4.10
CA ALA A 36 3.06 -3.33 3.68
C ALA A 36 3.61 -4.29 4.75
N LYS A 37 4.66 -3.90 5.47
CA LYS A 37 5.21 -4.69 6.60
C LYS A 37 4.25 -4.76 7.78
N TRP A 38 3.54 -3.67 8.07
CA TRP A 38 2.54 -3.61 9.14
C TRP A 38 1.37 -4.56 8.88
N HIS A 39 0.83 -4.57 7.66
CA HIS A 39 -0.28 -5.46 7.30
C HIS A 39 0.11 -6.95 7.33
N ARG A 40 1.33 -7.29 6.90
CA ARG A 40 1.83 -8.69 6.97
C ARG A 40 2.04 -9.16 8.41
N ARG A 41 2.51 -8.29 9.31
CA ARG A 41 2.63 -8.62 10.74
C ARG A 41 1.26 -8.87 11.36
N LEU A 42 0.29 -7.99 11.15
CA LEU A 42 -1.06 -8.15 11.74
C LEU A 42 -1.78 -9.42 11.27
N PHE A 43 -1.67 -9.75 9.97
CA PHE A 43 -2.22 -11.01 9.45
C PHE A 43 -1.60 -12.24 10.13
N ARG A 44 -0.28 -12.22 10.30
CA ARG A 44 0.45 -13.34 10.89
C ARG A 44 0.22 -13.45 12.39
N PHE A 45 0.12 -12.32 13.11
CA PHE A 45 -0.21 -12.30 14.54
C PHE A 45 -1.64 -12.79 14.81
N THR A 46 -2.63 -12.36 14.04
CA THR A 46 -4.03 -12.80 14.22
C THR A 46 -4.21 -14.29 13.93
N GLY A 47 -3.60 -14.81 12.86
CA GLY A 47 -3.63 -16.24 12.54
C GLY A 47 -2.93 -17.10 13.61
N ILE A 48 -1.73 -16.71 14.06
CA ILE A 48 -1.02 -17.43 15.13
C ILE A 48 -1.84 -17.39 16.43
N LEU A 49 -2.46 -16.26 16.76
CA LEU A 49 -3.26 -16.12 17.97
C LEU A 49 -4.48 -17.05 17.96
N VAL A 50 -5.19 -17.18 16.84
CA VAL A 50 -6.32 -18.12 16.71
C VAL A 50 -5.86 -19.57 16.86
N ILE A 51 -4.72 -19.94 16.26
CA ILE A 51 -4.18 -21.31 16.36
C ILE A 51 -3.76 -21.61 17.80
N VAL A 52 -3.03 -20.68 18.45
CA VAL A 52 -2.60 -20.84 19.84
C VAL A 52 -3.81 -20.97 20.76
N VAL A 53 -4.80 -20.08 20.64
CA VAL A 53 -6.00 -20.13 21.50
C VAL A 53 -6.79 -21.41 21.25
N SER A 54 -7.00 -21.81 19.99
CA SER A 54 -7.72 -23.05 19.65
C SER A 54 -6.99 -24.30 20.12
N ALA A 55 -5.66 -24.36 19.99
CA ALA A 55 -4.85 -25.48 20.46
C ALA A 55 -4.73 -25.50 22.00
N SER A 56 -4.94 -24.36 22.66
CA SER A 56 -4.96 -24.27 24.13
C SER A 56 -6.29 -24.74 24.72
N LEU A 57 -7.39 -24.71 23.96
CA LEU A 57 -8.71 -25.10 24.45
C LEU A 57 -8.78 -26.54 25.00
N PRO A 58 -8.25 -27.58 24.32
CA PRO A 58 -8.22 -28.94 24.86
C PRO A 58 -7.45 -29.05 26.18
N LEU A 59 -6.32 -28.33 26.29
CA LEU A 59 -5.51 -28.29 27.52
C LEU A 59 -6.28 -27.60 28.66
N LEU A 60 -6.91 -26.47 28.38
CA LEU A 60 -7.75 -25.73 29.35
C LEU A 60 -9.01 -26.51 29.74
N ALA A 61 -9.54 -27.34 28.84
CA ALA A 61 -10.68 -28.21 29.12
C ALA A 61 -10.31 -29.42 30.00
N GLY A 62 -9.07 -29.92 29.92
CA GLY A 62 -8.59 -31.06 30.71
C GLY A 62 -8.32 -30.75 32.18
N PHE A 63 -7.93 -29.51 32.52
CA PHE A 63 -7.68 -29.12 33.91
C PHE A 63 -8.95 -28.60 34.62
N SER A 64 -9.10 -28.94 35.89
CA SER A 64 -10.14 -28.39 36.78
C SER A 64 -9.50 -27.34 37.70
N TYR A 65 -9.85 -26.07 37.50
CA TYR A 65 -9.37 -24.94 38.29
C TYR A 65 -10.49 -23.91 38.50
N PRO A 66 -10.46 -23.14 39.61
CA PRO A 66 -11.41 -22.05 39.85
C PRO A 66 -11.22 -20.96 38.79
N GLY A 67 -12.30 -20.63 38.07
CA GLY A 67 -12.28 -19.62 36.98
C GLY A 67 -12.26 -20.17 35.55
N LYS A 68 -12.33 -21.49 35.36
CA LYS A 68 -12.35 -22.15 34.03
C LYS A 68 -13.37 -21.57 33.05
N ASN A 69 -14.60 -21.33 33.51
CA ASN A 69 -15.66 -20.77 32.65
C ASN A 69 -15.31 -19.36 32.14
N LEU A 70 -14.62 -18.55 32.94
CA LEU A 70 -14.18 -17.22 32.53
C LEU A 70 -13.11 -17.31 31.44
N VAL A 71 -12.12 -18.20 31.59
CA VAL A 71 -11.05 -18.39 30.59
C VAL A 71 -11.61 -18.92 29.27
N ILE A 72 -12.56 -19.85 29.32
CA ILE A 72 -13.24 -20.37 28.13
C ILE A 72 -14.05 -19.26 27.45
N ALA A 73 -14.81 -18.47 28.21
CA ALA A 73 -15.58 -17.34 27.66
C ALA A 73 -14.66 -16.30 27.00
N VAL A 74 -13.58 -15.90 27.67
CA VAL A 74 -12.57 -14.98 27.11
C VAL A 74 -11.93 -15.56 25.85
N SER A 75 -11.59 -16.85 25.82
CA SER A 75 -11.04 -17.52 24.64
C SER A 75 -12.02 -17.50 23.47
N GLY A 76 -13.31 -17.76 23.73
CA GLY A 76 -14.37 -17.68 22.73
C GLY A 76 -14.54 -16.28 22.17
N VAL A 77 -14.54 -15.24 23.02
CA VAL A 77 -14.58 -13.84 22.61
C VAL A 77 -13.37 -13.49 21.74
N VAL A 78 -12.17 -13.90 22.16
CA VAL A 78 -10.93 -13.67 21.40
C VAL A 78 -10.99 -14.33 20.02
N ILE A 79 -11.46 -15.58 19.94
CA ILE A 79 -11.65 -16.27 18.65
C ILE A 79 -12.68 -15.55 17.78
N ALA A 80 -13.82 -15.17 18.35
CA ALA A 80 -14.89 -14.48 17.63
C ALA A 80 -14.41 -13.11 17.11
N THR A 81 -13.74 -12.32 17.94
CA THR A 81 -13.16 -11.04 17.55
C THR A 81 -12.08 -11.22 16.49
N ALA A 82 -11.18 -12.19 16.63
CA ALA A 82 -10.15 -12.45 15.63
C ALA A 82 -10.74 -12.92 14.30
N THR A 83 -11.81 -13.73 14.34
CA THR A 83 -12.54 -14.20 13.16
C THR A 83 -13.27 -13.04 12.48
N ALA A 84 -13.99 -12.23 13.25
CA ALA A 84 -14.66 -11.04 12.74
C ALA A 84 -13.66 -10.05 12.12
N LEU A 85 -12.53 -9.81 12.79
CA LEU A 85 -11.47 -8.93 12.30
C LEU A 85 -10.79 -9.49 11.03
N ARG A 86 -10.67 -10.82 10.92
CA ARG A 86 -10.18 -11.48 9.70
C ARG A 86 -11.16 -11.31 8.54
N THR A 87 -12.46 -11.47 8.79
CA THR A 87 -13.53 -11.36 7.80
C THR A 87 -13.73 -9.91 7.34
N PHE A 88 -13.79 -8.96 8.29
CA PHE A 88 -14.04 -7.54 7.97
C PHE A 88 -12.90 -6.90 7.21
N TYR A 89 -11.66 -7.15 7.61
CA TYR A 89 -10.55 -6.37 7.10
C TYR A 89 -9.98 -6.90 5.77
N GLN A 90 -10.49 -8.05 5.28
CA GLN A 90 -10.06 -8.71 4.04
C GLN A 90 -8.54 -8.57 3.77
N TRP A 91 -7.73 -8.88 4.79
CA TRP A 91 -6.30 -8.56 4.84
C TRP A 91 -5.52 -9.04 3.60
N ASP A 92 -5.97 -10.13 2.97
CA ASP A 92 -5.40 -10.70 1.75
C ASP A 92 -5.57 -9.76 0.55
N GLN A 93 -6.76 -9.20 0.36
CA GLN A 93 -7.04 -8.24 -0.70
C GLN A 93 -6.26 -6.94 -0.49
N MET A 94 -6.19 -6.45 0.75
CA MET A 94 -5.44 -5.24 1.09
C MET A 94 -3.94 -5.44 0.83
N TRP A 95 -3.37 -6.59 1.21
CA TRP A 95 -1.97 -6.91 0.93
C TRP A 95 -1.70 -7.04 -0.58
N ALA A 96 -2.57 -7.73 -1.31
CA ALA A 96 -2.43 -7.89 -2.75
C ALA A 96 -2.53 -6.53 -3.48
N LEU A 97 -3.42 -5.64 -3.02
CA LEU A 97 -3.54 -4.27 -3.52
C LEU A 97 -2.23 -3.49 -3.30
N LEU A 98 -1.72 -3.43 -2.07
CA LEU A 98 -0.47 -2.73 -1.74
C LEU A 98 0.71 -3.29 -2.54
N ARG A 99 0.81 -4.62 -2.70
CA ARG A 99 1.90 -5.25 -3.44
C ARG A 99 1.84 -4.91 -4.93
N ARG A 100 0.64 -4.88 -5.53
CA ARG A 100 0.44 -4.45 -6.92
C ARG A 100 0.81 -2.99 -7.12
N THR A 101 0.40 -2.09 -6.22
CA THR A 101 0.81 -0.67 -6.26
C THR A 101 2.33 -0.54 -6.18
N HIS A 102 2.97 -1.25 -5.26
CA HIS A 102 4.43 -1.26 -5.11
C HIS A 102 5.16 -1.73 -6.39
N PHE A 103 4.68 -2.79 -7.05
CA PHE A 103 5.25 -3.22 -8.32
C PHE A 103 5.02 -2.19 -9.44
N GLY A 104 3.85 -1.55 -9.49
CA GLY A 104 3.57 -0.46 -10.42
C GLY A 104 4.51 0.74 -10.24
N LEU A 105 4.84 1.09 -8.99
CA LEU A 105 5.79 2.14 -8.66
C LEU A 105 7.22 1.81 -9.10
N ILE A 106 7.66 0.56 -8.89
CA ILE A 106 8.97 0.09 -9.38
C ILE A 106 9.02 0.14 -10.90
N GLU A 107 7.96 -0.31 -11.58
CA GLU A 107 7.89 -0.30 -13.03
C GLU A 107 7.94 1.13 -13.58
N ALA A 108 7.17 2.06 -13.00
CA ALA A 108 7.17 3.47 -13.37
C ALA A 108 8.56 4.10 -13.19
N SER A 109 9.22 3.84 -12.05
CA SER A 109 10.58 4.33 -11.79
C SER A 109 11.59 3.77 -12.78
N ASN A 110 11.53 2.48 -13.11
CA ASN A 110 12.43 1.87 -14.09
C ASN A 110 12.22 2.44 -15.50
N GLN A 111 10.96 2.67 -15.91
CA GLN A 111 10.65 3.30 -17.19
C GLN A 111 11.20 4.73 -17.27
N TRP A 112 11.03 5.51 -16.20
CA TRP A 112 11.64 6.84 -16.11
C TRP A 112 13.16 6.78 -16.21
N ARG A 113 13.85 5.90 -15.47
CA ARG A 113 15.30 5.76 -15.54
C ARG A 113 15.80 5.47 -16.95
N LEU A 114 15.10 4.61 -17.68
CA LEU A 114 15.42 4.29 -19.08
C LEU A 114 15.17 5.48 -20.02
N ALA A 115 14.03 6.17 -19.87
CA ALA A 115 13.69 7.32 -20.69
C ALA A 115 14.61 8.52 -20.43
N PHE A 116 14.90 8.80 -19.16
CA PHE A 116 15.79 9.88 -18.73
C PHE A 116 17.24 9.60 -19.14
N GLY A 117 17.73 8.36 -19.03
CA GLY A 117 19.06 7.99 -19.52
C GLY A 117 19.21 8.16 -21.04
N ARG A 118 18.14 7.90 -21.82
CA ARG A 118 18.13 8.22 -23.26
C ARG A 118 18.12 9.72 -23.54
N ALA A 119 17.43 10.49 -22.71
CA ALA A 119 17.46 11.95 -22.79
C ALA A 119 18.89 12.45 -22.58
N GLU A 120 19.57 12.03 -21.51
CA GLU A 120 20.97 12.42 -21.20
C GLU A 120 21.95 12.07 -22.34
N ALA A 121 21.75 10.93 -23.01
CA ALA A 121 22.58 10.52 -24.15
C ALA A 121 22.32 11.34 -25.43
N THR A 122 21.31 12.21 -25.46
CA THR A 122 20.99 13.05 -26.62
C THR A 122 22.04 14.17 -26.75
N ALA A 123 22.61 14.33 -27.95
CA ALA A 123 23.70 15.27 -28.20
C ALA A 123 23.24 16.73 -28.16
N ASP A 124 22.06 17.03 -28.71
CA ASP A 124 21.47 18.37 -28.71
C ASP A 124 20.98 18.76 -27.30
N PRO A 125 21.48 19.86 -26.71
CA PRO A 125 21.03 20.34 -25.40
C PRO A 125 19.54 20.65 -25.31
N ALA A 126 18.93 21.22 -26.35
CA ALA A 126 17.52 21.59 -26.34
C ALA A 126 16.62 20.35 -26.37
N GLU A 127 16.93 19.40 -27.28
CA GLU A 127 16.24 18.12 -27.35
C GLU A 127 16.46 17.27 -26.08
N ARG A 128 17.65 17.33 -25.48
CA ARG A 128 17.97 16.66 -24.20
C ARG A 128 17.07 17.14 -23.08
N GLU A 129 16.94 18.45 -22.90
CA GLU A 129 16.07 19.03 -21.86
C GLU A 129 14.61 18.65 -22.10
N GLN A 130 14.13 18.79 -23.33
CA GLN A 130 12.74 18.45 -23.68
C GLN A 130 12.41 16.97 -23.40
N ARG A 131 13.31 16.06 -23.75
CA ARG A 131 13.14 14.62 -23.47
C ARG A 131 13.21 14.30 -21.99
N ALA A 132 14.06 14.98 -21.23
CA ALA A 132 14.17 14.81 -19.79
C ALA A 132 12.91 15.31 -19.05
N TYR A 133 12.36 16.45 -19.50
CA TYR A 133 11.07 16.96 -19.04
C TYR A 133 9.95 15.96 -19.33
N ALA A 134 9.81 15.52 -20.58
CA ALA A 134 8.76 14.58 -21.00
C ALA A 134 8.82 13.24 -20.24
N ALA A 135 10.04 12.72 -20.00
CA ALA A 135 10.22 11.52 -19.19
C ALA A 135 9.70 11.71 -17.77
N THR A 136 10.02 12.86 -17.16
CA THR A 136 9.65 13.20 -15.78
C THR A 136 8.15 13.47 -15.64
N GLU A 137 7.55 14.17 -16.59
CA GLU A 137 6.10 14.37 -16.67
C GLU A 137 5.36 13.02 -16.78
N ALA A 138 5.82 12.12 -17.65
CA ALA A 138 5.24 10.79 -17.80
C ALA A 138 5.33 9.96 -16.51
N LEU A 139 6.42 10.10 -15.74
CA LEU A 139 6.55 9.47 -14.42
C LEU A 139 5.48 9.99 -13.45
N LEU A 140 5.34 11.32 -13.34
CA LEU A 140 4.38 11.94 -12.43
C LEU A 140 2.94 11.57 -12.78
N ALA A 141 2.59 11.59 -14.07
CA ALA A 141 1.28 11.16 -14.55
C ALA A 141 0.99 9.70 -14.20
N LYS A 142 1.98 8.80 -14.35
CA LYS A 142 1.83 7.39 -14.01
C LYS A 142 1.68 7.18 -12.50
N ILE A 143 2.41 7.92 -11.69
CA ILE A 143 2.27 7.90 -10.22
C ILE A 143 0.86 8.35 -9.80
N GLU A 144 0.35 9.44 -10.38
CA GLU A 144 -0.98 9.94 -10.06
C GLU A 144 -2.09 8.96 -10.45
N GLY A 145 -1.96 8.31 -11.62
CA GLY A 145 -2.86 7.24 -12.05
C GLY A 145 -2.85 6.04 -11.10
N ILE A 146 -1.68 5.66 -10.58
CA ILE A 146 -1.56 4.59 -9.58
C ILE A 146 -2.28 4.98 -8.27
N ARG A 147 -2.11 6.23 -7.79
CA ARG A 147 -2.77 6.71 -6.57
C ARG A 147 -4.29 6.80 -6.72
N SER A 148 -4.76 7.26 -7.87
CA SER A 148 -6.19 7.33 -8.19
C SER A 148 -6.83 5.94 -8.21
N ALA A 149 -6.19 4.99 -8.90
CA ALA A 149 -6.67 3.60 -8.96
C ALA A 149 -6.66 2.88 -7.60
N GLU A 150 -5.69 3.21 -6.73
CA GLU A 150 -5.68 2.71 -5.35
C GLU A 150 -6.81 3.30 -4.51
N THR A 151 -7.04 4.60 -4.63
CA THR A 151 -8.10 5.31 -3.91
C THR A 151 -9.46 4.73 -4.29
N GLU A 152 -9.71 4.56 -5.58
CA GLU A 152 -10.95 3.97 -6.09
C GLU A 152 -11.14 2.53 -5.59
N LYS A 153 -10.09 1.69 -5.62
CA LYS A 153 -10.15 0.32 -5.09
C LYS A 153 -10.35 0.25 -3.58
N PHE A 154 -9.73 1.16 -2.83
CA PHE A 154 -9.92 1.26 -1.40
C PHE A 154 -11.38 1.60 -1.08
N PHE A 155 -11.95 2.61 -1.74
CA PHE A 155 -13.36 2.96 -1.54
C PHE A 155 -14.33 1.88 -2.03
N SER A 156 -14.05 1.21 -3.15
CA SER A 156 -14.87 0.08 -3.60
C SER A 156 -14.85 -1.09 -2.61
N SER A 157 -13.73 -1.30 -1.91
CA SER A 157 -13.62 -2.33 -0.87
C SER A 157 -14.32 -1.95 0.44
N LEU A 158 -14.63 -0.67 0.64
CA LEU A 158 -15.39 -0.16 1.78
C LEU A 158 -16.91 -0.13 1.54
N ALA A 159 -17.37 -0.38 0.31
CA ALA A 159 -18.79 -0.47 0.00
C ALA A 159 -19.43 -1.58 0.84
N PHE A 160 -20.40 -1.21 1.67
CA PHE A 160 -21.13 -2.13 2.52
C PHE A 160 -21.86 -3.19 1.68
N PRO A 161 -21.91 -4.46 2.11
CA PRO A 161 -22.59 -5.52 1.39
C PRO A 161 -24.12 -5.37 1.52
N GLU A 162 -24.73 -4.39 0.85
CA GLU A 162 -26.19 -4.15 0.94
C GLU A 162 -26.87 -3.91 -0.43
N GLU A 163 -26.19 -3.48 -1.50
CA GLU A 163 -26.92 -3.11 -2.74
C GLU A 163 -27.06 -4.22 -3.80
N SER A 164 -26.27 -5.30 -3.76
CA SER A 164 -26.35 -6.33 -4.81
C SER A 164 -27.38 -7.43 -4.52
N ALA A 165 -27.94 -7.50 -3.30
CA ALA A 165 -28.83 -8.59 -2.89
C ALA A 165 -30.33 -8.28 -3.06
N LEU A 166 -30.72 -7.01 -3.29
CA LEU A 166 -32.13 -6.60 -3.31
C LEU A 166 -32.71 -6.33 -4.71
N THR A 167 -31.89 -6.34 -5.77
CA THR A 167 -32.33 -6.01 -7.14
C THR A 167 -32.63 -7.25 -7.99
N GLY A 168 -33.01 -8.37 -7.37
CA GLY A 168 -32.98 -9.69 -8.02
C GLY A 168 -34.23 -10.58 -7.89
N GLN A 169 -35.35 -10.11 -7.34
CA GLN A 169 -36.61 -10.86 -7.44
C GLN A 169 -37.76 -9.99 -7.97
N PRO A 170 -38.19 -10.17 -9.23
CA PRO A 170 -39.48 -9.64 -9.66
C PRO A 170 -40.58 -10.38 -8.89
N PHE A 171 -41.34 -9.62 -8.10
CA PHE A 171 -42.58 -10.06 -7.48
C PHE A 171 -43.54 -10.53 -8.58
N ARG A 172 -43.90 -11.82 -8.60
CA ARG A 172 -44.96 -12.34 -9.46
C ARG A 172 -46.26 -12.40 -8.65
N PRO A 173 -47.34 -11.75 -9.11
CA PRO A 173 -48.66 -11.85 -8.48
C PRO A 173 -49.26 -13.25 -8.61
#